data_AF-A0AAV0XL98-F1
#
_entry.id   AF-A0AAV0XL98-F1
#
_cell.length_a   1.000
_cell.length_b   1.000
_cell.length_c   1.000
_cell.angle_alpha   90.00
_cell.angle_beta   90.00
_cell.angle_gamma   90.00
#
_symmetry.space_group_name_H-M   'P 1'
#
loop_
_entity.id
_entity.type
_entity.pdbx_description
1 polymer ?
#
loop_
_entity_poly.entity_id
_entity_poly.type
_entity_poly.pdbx_seq_one_letter_code
_entity_poly.pdbx_strand_id
1 'polypeptide(L)'
;MVSMFPRAVAIACTISRITVMYKNVSVMAKYKKKIKEYEVYYPITVDKENSRRFLIIAIVFLYSILILPFNVFRLFLIYYYYKNIKILVFILLMYIQNVSMSMTEIQFMVYCFGLYAKFQSINEDMSTIKSKTISINRYPFVLKSEKRKRVEVYPSVRSIELLKMRHQFVCESVSDLNEIYSIQLGMSISVLFIMLLFDIYEVVTSELVKTKSLFLLYGWLTQYIFRFIVVILMSHITTKQGHRTKLLITDIHNRNLDSRTKEELRLFLNQVCNHSMEFTTFDFLTLNTHLITSAIVAGTTYIVILLQFR
;
A
#
# COMPACT_ATOMS: atom_id res chain seq x y z
N MET A 1 37.09 -21.82 2.10
CA MET A 1 36.77 -20.53 2.77
C MET A 1 35.53 -19.82 2.19
N VAL A 2 35.11 -20.11 0.95
CA VAL A 2 33.98 -19.44 0.25
C VAL A 2 32.56 -19.85 0.74
N SER A 3 32.40 -20.94 1.51
CA SER A 3 31.08 -21.43 1.93
C SER A 3 30.53 -20.83 3.24
N MET A 4 31.33 -20.04 3.98
CA MET A 4 30.88 -19.42 5.24
C MET A 4 30.20 -18.07 5.02
N PHE A 5 30.60 -17.32 3.99
CA PHE A 5 30.10 -15.96 3.75
C PHE A 5 28.59 -15.90 3.49
N PRO A 6 27.99 -16.73 2.61
CA PRO A 6 26.54 -16.69 2.37
C PRO A 6 25.74 -17.03 3.62
N ARG A 7 26.25 -17.95 4.45
CA ARG A 7 25.58 -18.43 5.67
C ARG A 7 25.59 -17.38 6.77
N ALA A 8 26.73 -16.72 6.98
CA ALA A 8 26.84 -15.61 7.92
C ALA A 8 25.91 -14.46 7.52
N VAL A 9 25.81 -14.16 6.21
CA VAL A 9 24.88 -13.14 5.69
C VAL A 9 23.42 -13.52 5.96
N ALA A 10 23.00 -14.76 5.68
CA ALA A 10 21.62 -15.18 5.95
C ALA A 10 21.26 -15.10 7.45
N ILE A 11 22.18 -15.51 8.34
CA ILE A 11 21.97 -15.40 9.79
C ILE A 11 21.88 -13.93 10.21
N ALA A 12 22.79 -13.08 9.72
CA ALA A 12 22.77 -11.64 10.00
C ALA A 12 21.48 -10.97 9.50
N CYS A 13 21.00 -11.32 8.30
CA CYS A 13 19.73 -10.86 7.76
C CYS A 13 18.54 -11.29 8.63
N THR A 14 18.56 -12.53 9.12
CA THR A 14 17.49 -13.06 9.98
C THR A 14 17.45 -12.31 11.32
N ILE A 15 18.62 -12.12 11.95
CA ILE A 15 18.76 -11.35 13.20
C ILE A 15 18.31 -9.91 13.00
N SER A 16 18.80 -9.25 11.94
CA SER A 16 18.40 -7.89 11.59
C SER A 16 16.87 -7.76 11.44
N ARG A 17 16.24 -8.73 10.77
CA ARG A 17 14.78 -8.74 10.62
C ARG A 17 14.05 -8.92 11.94
N ILE A 18 14.51 -9.81 12.81
CA ILE A 18 13.94 -9.99 14.15
C ILE A 18 14.05 -8.69 14.94
N THR A 19 15.20 -8.02 14.91
CA THR A 19 15.42 -6.73 15.58
C THR A 19 14.48 -5.65 15.08
N VAL A 20 14.31 -5.51 13.75
CA VAL A 20 13.37 -4.55 13.14
C VAL A 20 11.93 -4.86 13.54
N MET A 21 11.51 -6.13 13.48
CA MET A 21 10.16 -6.53 13.89
C MET A 21 9.92 -6.23 15.37
N TYR A 22 10.89 -6.53 16.24
CA TYR A 22 10.80 -6.27 17.68
C TYR A 22 10.68 -4.76 17.99
N LYS A 23 11.53 -3.94 17.36
CA LYS A 23 11.47 -2.46 17.51
C LYS A 23 10.09 -1.93 17.10
N ASN A 24 9.53 -2.46 16.02
CA ASN A 24 8.26 -2.02 15.48
C ASN A 24 7.03 -2.51 16.28
N VAL A 25 7.15 -3.52 17.16
CA VAL A 25 5.99 -4.01 17.95
C VAL A 25 5.35 -2.90 18.78
N SER A 26 6.16 -2.12 19.51
CA SER A 26 5.67 -1.09 20.41
C SER A 26 5.01 0.08 19.66
N VAL A 27 5.65 0.53 18.58
CA VAL A 27 5.15 1.60 17.70
C VAL A 27 3.85 1.15 17.03
N MET A 28 3.82 -0.09 16.55
CA MET A 28 2.64 -0.66 15.93
C MET A 28 1.47 -0.83 16.90
N ALA A 29 1.72 -1.17 18.16
CA ALA A 29 0.69 -1.23 19.19
C ALA A 29 0.05 0.15 19.43
N LYS A 30 0.87 1.22 19.49
CA LYS A 30 0.39 2.60 19.57
C LYS A 30 -0.44 2.99 18.35
N TYR A 31 0.03 2.66 17.14
CA TYR A 31 -0.70 2.91 15.90
C TYR A 31 -2.06 2.22 15.88
N LYS A 32 -2.12 0.92 16.24
CA LYS A 32 -3.39 0.17 16.33
C LYS A 32 -4.35 0.80 17.34
N LYS A 33 -3.84 1.26 18.49
CA LYS A 33 -4.65 1.93 19.51
C LYS A 33 -5.24 3.24 18.95
N LYS A 34 -4.41 4.08 18.33
CA LYS A 34 -4.81 5.34 17.67
C LYS A 34 -5.94 5.09 16.64
N ILE A 35 -5.79 4.10 15.77
CA ILE A 35 -6.82 3.75 14.77
C ILE A 35 -8.11 3.22 15.42
N LYS A 36 -8.01 2.40 16.47
CA LYS A 36 -9.19 1.89 17.19
C LYS A 36 -9.98 3.01 17.86
N GLU A 37 -9.29 3.96 18.50
CA GLU A 37 -9.94 5.12 19.11
C GLU A 37 -10.73 5.93 18.07
N TYR A 38 -10.16 6.14 16.88
CA TYR A 38 -10.89 6.76 15.78
C TYR A 38 -12.11 5.97 15.33
N GLU A 39 -11.99 4.64 15.22
CA GLU A 39 -13.10 3.76 14.80
C GLU A 39 -14.24 3.71 15.84
N VAL A 40 -13.99 4.03 17.12
CA VAL A 40 -15.04 4.20 18.14
C VAL A 40 -15.89 5.44 17.86
N TYR A 41 -15.27 6.56 17.48
CA TYR A 41 -15.99 7.80 17.19
C TYR A 41 -16.62 7.82 15.79
N TYR A 42 -15.98 7.16 14.82
CA TYR A 42 -16.42 7.11 13.42
C TYR A 42 -16.47 5.66 12.94
N PRO A 43 -17.51 4.90 13.32
CA PRO A 43 -17.63 3.51 12.94
C PRO A 43 -17.71 3.38 11.42
N ILE A 44 -17.02 2.36 10.91
CA ILE A 44 -17.05 2.00 9.50
C ILE A 44 -18.40 1.32 9.23
N THR A 45 -19.02 1.60 8.09
CA THR A 45 -20.27 0.92 7.70
C THR A 45 -20.04 -0.59 7.54
N VAL A 46 -21.06 -1.39 7.86
CA VAL A 46 -20.98 -2.86 7.78
C VAL A 46 -20.51 -3.33 6.39
N ASP A 47 -20.97 -2.69 5.33
CA ASP A 47 -20.56 -2.99 3.95
C ASP A 47 -19.06 -2.79 3.71
N LYS A 48 -18.49 -1.69 4.24
CA LYS A 48 -17.05 -1.40 4.12
C LYS A 48 -16.23 -2.37 4.98
N GLU A 49 -16.75 -2.79 6.12
CA GLU A 49 -16.10 -3.81 6.95
C GLU A 49 -16.09 -5.17 6.24
N ASN A 50 -17.20 -5.57 5.62
CA ASN A 50 -17.29 -6.80 4.82
C ASN A 50 -16.35 -6.76 3.62
N SER A 51 -16.30 -5.64 2.89
CA SER A 51 -15.35 -5.43 1.79
C SER A 51 -13.90 -5.55 2.26
N ARG A 52 -13.57 -4.95 3.42
CA ARG A 52 -12.25 -5.10 4.05
C ARG A 52 -11.93 -6.56 4.37
N ARG A 53 -12.85 -7.30 4.98
CA ARG A 53 -12.65 -8.74 5.29
C ARG A 53 -12.45 -9.57 4.03
N PHE A 54 -13.28 -9.36 3.01
CA PHE A 54 -13.17 -10.04 1.72
C PHE A 54 -11.81 -9.79 1.06
N LEU A 55 -11.36 -8.52 1.03
CA LEU A 55 -10.06 -8.17 0.47
C LEU A 55 -8.90 -8.80 1.24
N ILE A 56 -8.96 -8.84 2.57
CA ILE A 56 -7.95 -9.53 3.40
C ILE A 56 -7.89 -11.01 3.03
N ILE A 57 -9.05 -11.67 2.97
CA ILE A 57 -9.13 -13.09 2.61
C ILE A 57 -8.59 -13.33 1.20
N ALA A 58 -8.99 -12.50 0.23
CA ALA A 58 -8.54 -12.60 -1.16
C ALA A 58 -7.02 -12.41 -1.29
N ILE A 59 -6.43 -11.41 -0.62
CA ILE A 59 -4.99 -11.18 -0.63
C ILE A 59 -4.24 -12.34 0.02
N VAL A 60 -4.66 -12.79 1.19
CA VAL A 60 -4.02 -13.92 1.89
C VAL A 60 -4.11 -15.20 1.06
N PHE A 61 -5.26 -15.44 0.43
CA PHE A 61 -5.48 -16.58 -0.46
C PHE A 61 -4.54 -16.52 -1.68
N LEU A 62 -4.46 -15.36 -2.34
CA LEU A 62 -3.62 -15.16 -3.51
C LEU A 62 -2.12 -15.29 -3.17
N TYR A 63 -1.68 -14.74 -2.04
CA TYR A 63 -0.32 -14.95 -1.52
C TYR A 63 -0.07 -16.43 -1.19
N SER A 64 -1.04 -17.13 -0.59
CA SER A 64 -0.88 -18.55 -0.24
C SER A 64 -0.73 -19.41 -1.50
N ILE A 65 -1.56 -19.18 -2.52
CA ILE A 65 -1.51 -19.91 -3.80
C ILE A 65 -0.23 -19.61 -4.58
N LEU A 66 0.23 -18.36 -4.59
CA LEU A 66 1.39 -17.98 -5.39
C LEU A 66 2.73 -18.27 -4.70
N ILE A 67 2.79 -18.32 -3.37
CA ILE A 67 4.07 -18.40 -2.62
C ILE A 67 4.33 -19.81 -2.07
N LEU A 68 3.35 -20.43 -1.41
CA LEU A 68 3.56 -21.69 -0.70
C LEU A 68 3.90 -22.86 -1.64
N PRO A 69 3.12 -23.16 -2.70
CA PRO A 69 3.37 -24.37 -3.49
C PRO A 69 4.72 -24.31 -4.22
N PHE A 70 5.10 -23.14 -4.75
CA PHE A 70 6.37 -22.97 -5.44
C PHE A 70 7.57 -23.08 -4.49
N ASN A 71 7.49 -22.52 -3.28
CA ASN A 71 8.55 -22.63 -2.28
C ASN A 71 8.70 -24.06 -1.74
N VAL A 72 7.57 -24.72 -1.44
CA VAL A 72 7.57 -26.10 -0.94
C VAL A 72 8.10 -27.07 -2.01
N PHE A 73 7.69 -26.89 -3.26
CA PHE A 73 8.16 -27.74 -4.35
C PHE A 73 9.67 -27.59 -4.60
N ARG A 74 10.23 -26.38 -4.55
CA ARG A 74 11.68 -26.19 -4.67
C ARG A 74 12.44 -26.80 -3.49
N LEU A 75 11.93 -26.63 -2.27
CA LEU A 75 12.55 -27.24 -1.09
C LEU A 75 12.58 -28.77 -1.22
N PHE A 76 11.50 -29.38 -1.72
CA PHE A 76 11.44 -30.80 -2.02
C PHE A 76 12.45 -31.23 -3.08
N LEU A 77 12.57 -30.51 -4.19
CA LEU A 77 13.56 -30.80 -5.23
C LEU A 77 14.99 -30.73 -4.68
N ILE A 78 15.32 -29.66 -3.94
CA ILE A 78 16.68 -29.49 -3.41
C ILE A 78 17.01 -30.57 -2.38
N TYR A 79 16.06 -30.94 -1.53
CA TYR A 79 16.20 -32.06 -0.62
C TYR A 79 16.49 -33.37 -1.37
N TYR A 80 15.72 -33.65 -2.43
CA TYR A 80 15.86 -34.86 -3.23
C TYR A 80 17.21 -34.95 -3.94
N TYR A 81 17.69 -33.84 -4.53
CA TYR A 81 18.91 -33.83 -5.36
C TYR A 81 20.21 -33.68 -4.55
N TYR A 82 20.28 -32.77 -3.57
CA TYR A 82 21.56 -32.42 -2.94
C TYR A 82 21.85 -33.22 -1.67
N LYS A 83 20.84 -33.81 -1.01
CA LYS A 83 20.94 -34.61 0.24
C LYS A 83 21.86 -34.02 1.32
N ASN A 84 22.13 -32.71 1.28
CA ASN A 84 23.08 -32.04 2.16
C ASN A 84 22.31 -31.18 3.16
N ILE A 85 22.30 -31.61 4.42
CA ILE A 85 21.56 -30.96 5.52
C ILE A 85 21.97 -29.49 5.67
N LYS A 86 23.24 -29.15 5.49
CA LYS A 86 23.73 -27.76 5.66
C LYS A 86 23.16 -26.81 4.59
N ILE A 87 23.01 -27.29 3.36
CA ILE A 87 22.42 -26.52 2.25
C ILE A 87 20.91 -26.40 2.47
N LEU A 88 20.27 -27.48 2.93
CA LEU A 88 18.84 -27.49 3.26
C LEU A 88 18.50 -26.45 4.34
N VAL A 89 19.26 -26.41 5.44
CA VAL A 89 19.06 -25.44 6.53
C VAL A 89 19.22 -24.01 6.03
N PHE A 90 20.23 -23.73 5.20
CA PHE A 90 20.44 -22.41 4.61
C PHE A 90 19.25 -21.94 3.76
N ILE A 91 18.73 -22.81 2.91
CA ILE A 91 17.58 -22.51 2.04
C ILE A 91 16.30 -22.34 2.87
N LEU A 92 16.12 -23.17 3.89
CA LEU A 92 14.98 -23.06 4.80
C LEU A 92 14.97 -21.72 5.54
N LEU A 93 16.12 -21.22 6.00
CA LEU A 93 16.24 -19.88 6.59
C LEU A 93 15.87 -18.78 5.59
N MET A 94 16.32 -18.87 4.34
CA MET A 94 15.95 -17.93 3.28
C MET A 94 14.44 -17.93 3.02
N TYR A 95 13.79 -19.10 3.05
CA TYR A 95 12.34 -19.20 2.90
C TYR A 95 11.56 -18.65 4.08
N ILE A 96 12.00 -18.92 5.31
CA ILE A 96 11.41 -18.32 6.50
C ILE A 96 11.50 -16.79 6.40
N GLN A 97 12.63 -16.25 5.95
CA GLN A 97 12.80 -14.82 5.74
C GLN A 97 11.83 -14.31 4.65
N ASN A 98 11.69 -15.01 3.53
CA ASN A 98 10.78 -14.64 2.46
C ASN A 98 9.31 -14.61 2.93
N VAL A 99 8.85 -15.65 3.64
CA VAL A 99 7.50 -15.70 4.24
C VAL A 99 7.32 -14.56 5.23
N SER A 100 8.32 -14.28 6.06
CA SER A 100 8.30 -13.15 6.99
C SER A 100 8.16 -11.81 6.24
N MET A 101 8.85 -11.61 5.10
CA MET A 101 8.68 -10.42 4.24
C MET A 101 7.25 -10.32 3.70
N SER A 102 6.71 -11.43 3.19
CA SER A 102 5.35 -11.48 2.67
C SER A 102 4.30 -11.16 3.74
N MET A 103 4.46 -11.66 4.96
CA MET A 103 3.54 -11.34 6.05
C MET A 103 3.54 -9.84 6.37
N THR A 104 4.70 -9.18 6.30
CA THR A 104 4.82 -7.75 6.58
C THR A 104 4.23 -6.89 5.46
N GLU A 105 4.36 -7.31 4.20
CA GLU A 105 3.67 -6.70 3.06
C GLU A 105 2.15 -6.84 3.19
N ILE A 106 1.67 -8.04 3.54
CA ILE A 106 0.23 -8.28 3.76
C ILE A 106 -0.30 -7.37 4.85
N GLN A 107 0.38 -7.30 6.00
CA GLN A 107 -0.01 -6.39 7.07
C GLN A 107 -0.09 -4.94 6.61
N PHE A 108 0.94 -4.45 5.92
CA PHE A 108 0.94 -3.10 5.35
C PHE A 108 -0.29 -2.88 4.44
N MET A 109 -0.56 -3.80 3.52
CA MET A 109 -1.71 -3.70 2.60
C MET A 109 -3.04 -3.63 3.34
N VAL A 110 -3.22 -4.40 4.43
CA VAL A 110 -4.43 -4.35 5.25
C VAL A 110 -4.62 -2.97 5.89
N TYR A 111 -3.56 -2.38 6.45
CA TYR A 111 -3.64 -1.03 7.04
C TYR A 111 -3.85 0.04 5.97
N CYS A 112 -3.16 -0.07 4.84
CA CYS A 112 -3.29 0.83 3.71
C CYS A 112 -4.74 0.84 3.19
N PHE A 113 -5.35 -0.34 3.00
CA PHE A 113 -6.75 -0.46 2.63
C PHE A 113 -7.70 0.10 3.72
N GLY A 114 -7.37 -0.12 4.99
CA GLY A 114 -8.12 0.45 6.11
C GLY A 114 -8.12 1.98 6.12
N LEU A 115 -7.04 2.63 5.67
CA LEU A 115 -6.95 4.07 5.48
C LEU A 115 -7.70 4.51 4.22
N TYR A 116 -7.58 3.77 3.12
CA TYR A 116 -8.36 3.99 1.90
C TYR A 116 -9.86 4.03 2.18
N ALA A 117 -10.39 3.07 2.93
CA ALA A 117 -11.81 3.02 3.30
C ALA A 117 -12.25 4.23 4.13
N LYS A 118 -11.36 4.75 5.00
CA LYS A 118 -11.59 5.98 5.78
C LYS A 118 -11.63 7.21 4.87
N PHE A 119 -10.67 7.36 3.95
CA PHE A 119 -10.72 8.44 2.94
C PHE A 119 -11.96 8.35 2.06
N GLN A 120 -12.35 7.14 1.64
CA GLN A 120 -13.57 6.93 0.88
C GLN A 120 -14.81 7.40 1.66
N SER A 121 -14.91 7.10 2.96
CA SER A 121 -16.00 7.62 3.79
C SER A 121 -16.03 9.14 3.83
N ILE A 122 -14.89 9.79 4.02
CA ILE A 122 -14.81 11.26 4.04
C ILE A 122 -15.23 11.83 2.69
N ASN A 123 -14.80 11.22 1.58
CA ASN A 123 -15.16 11.64 0.24
C ASN A 123 -16.65 11.46 -0.08
N GLU A 124 -17.29 10.40 0.44
CA GLU A 124 -18.73 10.19 0.31
C GLU A 124 -19.52 11.24 1.09
N ASP A 125 -19.11 11.55 2.32
CA ASP A 125 -19.72 12.60 3.14
C ASP A 125 -19.56 13.98 2.47
N MET A 126 -18.38 14.26 1.92
CA MET A 126 -18.09 15.49 1.17
C MET A 126 -18.90 15.57 -0.12
N SER A 127 -19.05 14.46 -0.86
CA SER A 127 -19.90 14.37 -2.04
C SER A 127 -21.38 14.62 -1.70
N THR A 128 -21.83 14.15 -0.54
CA THR A 128 -23.19 14.43 -0.04
C THR A 128 -23.38 15.90 0.28
N ILE A 129 -22.38 16.56 0.87
CA ILE A 129 -22.39 18.02 1.06
C ILE A 129 -22.44 18.73 -0.30
N LYS A 130 -21.62 18.30 -1.26
CA LYS A 130 -21.60 18.85 -2.62
C LYS A 130 -22.97 18.76 -3.31
N SER A 131 -23.63 17.59 -3.27
CA SER A 131 -24.93 17.40 -3.92
C SER A 131 -26.02 18.27 -3.31
N LYS A 132 -26.03 18.41 -1.98
CA LYS A 132 -26.90 19.36 -1.27
C LYS A 132 -26.64 20.79 -1.71
N THR A 133 -25.39 21.24 -1.75
CA THR A 133 -25.02 22.58 -2.24
C THR A 133 -25.43 22.81 -3.70
N ILE A 134 -25.26 21.82 -4.58
CA ILE A 134 -25.75 21.88 -5.97
C ILE A 134 -27.26 22.11 -6.00
N SER A 135 -28.02 21.33 -5.23
CA SER A 135 -29.49 21.42 -5.21
C SER A 135 -29.98 22.79 -4.71
N ILE A 136 -29.26 23.39 -3.76
CA ILE A 136 -29.55 24.72 -3.20
C ILE A 136 -29.30 25.81 -4.24
N ASN A 137 -28.24 25.68 -5.04
CA ASN A 137 -27.85 26.68 -6.05
C ASN A 137 -28.59 26.53 -7.38
N ARG A 138 -29.30 25.42 -7.61
CA ARG A 138 -30.10 25.20 -8.83
C ARG A 138 -31.35 26.08 -8.89
N TYR A 139 -31.89 26.54 -7.75
CA TYR A 139 -33.04 27.44 -7.70
C TYR A 139 -32.59 28.86 -7.37
N PRO A 140 -32.93 29.88 -8.19
CA PRO A 140 -32.62 31.25 -7.87
C PRO A 140 -33.25 31.63 -6.53
N PHE A 141 -32.52 32.42 -5.73
CA PHE A 141 -32.93 32.88 -4.40
C PHE A 141 -34.36 33.47 -4.38
N VAL A 142 -34.77 34.06 -5.51
CA VAL A 142 -36.08 34.69 -5.75
C VAL A 142 -37.25 33.71 -5.77
N LEU A 143 -37.04 32.43 -6.11
CA LEU A 143 -38.10 31.40 -6.16
C LEU A 143 -38.28 30.61 -4.85
N LYS A 144 -37.51 30.92 -3.79
CA LYS A 144 -37.63 30.23 -2.50
C LYS A 144 -38.76 30.84 -1.67
N SER A 145 -39.84 30.09 -1.45
CA SER A 145 -40.94 30.50 -0.56
C SER A 145 -40.46 30.78 0.86
N GLU A 146 -41.10 31.72 1.57
CA GLU A 146 -40.73 32.13 2.93
C GLU A 146 -40.73 30.99 3.96
N LYS A 147 -41.51 29.92 3.74
CA LYS A 147 -41.46 28.70 4.56
C LYS A 147 -40.15 27.92 4.39
N ARG A 148 -39.47 28.02 3.24
CA ARG A 148 -38.13 27.42 2.99
C ARG A 148 -36.98 28.29 3.48
N LYS A 149 -37.20 29.58 3.77
CA LYS A 149 -36.16 30.48 4.33
C LYS A 149 -35.76 30.13 5.77
N ARG A 150 -36.63 29.47 6.55
CA ARG A 150 -36.30 29.07 7.94
C ARG A 150 -35.59 27.73 8.08
N VAL A 151 -35.53 26.93 7.01
CA VAL A 151 -34.84 25.62 6.99
C VAL A 151 -33.66 25.73 6.03
N GLU A 152 -32.79 26.70 6.30
CA GLU A 152 -31.52 26.82 5.60
C GLU A 152 -30.60 25.67 6.01
N VAL A 153 -30.68 24.56 5.26
CA VAL A 153 -29.69 23.48 5.32
C VAL A 153 -28.48 23.87 4.46
N TYR A 154 -27.82 24.99 4.78
CA TYR A 154 -26.44 25.15 4.35
C TYR A 154 -25.61 24.03 4.99
N PRO A 155 -24.57 23.51 4.34
CA PRO A 155 -23.66 22.60 5.02
C PRO A 155 -23.15 23.30 6.28
N SER A 156 -23.50 22.73 7.43
CA SER A 156 -23.16 23.29 8.72
C SER A 156 -21.64 23.43 8.79
N VAL A 157 -21.16 24.60 9.20
CA VAL A 157 -19.72 24.88 9.45
C VAL A 157 -19.10 23.75 10.27
N ARG A 158 -19.84 23.27 11.28
CA ARG A 158 -19.47 22.13 12.13
C ARG A 158 -19.25 20.82 11.37
N SER A 159 -20.02 20.56 10.32
CA SER A 159 -19.84 19.35 9.50
C SER A 159 -18.56 19.40 8.67
N ILE A 160 -18.20 20.58 8.14
CA ILE A 160 -16.95 20.77 7.38
C ILE A 160 -15.75 20.70 8.33
N GLU A 161 -15.86 21.32 9.51
CA GLU A 161 -14.85 21.22 10.56
C GLU A 161 -14.62 19.75 10.99
N LEU A 162 -15.69 18.98 11.15
CA LEU A 162 -15.61 17.55 11.46
C LEU A 162 -14.89 16.77 10.35
N LEU A 163 -15.23 17.02 9.08
CA LEU A 163 -14.57 16.38 7.94
C LEU A 163 -13.09 16.77 7.85
N LYS A 164 -12.75 18.04 8.15
CA LYS A 164 -11.37 18.54 8.23
C LYS A 164 -10.57 17.76 9.28
N MET A 165 -11.10 17.65 10.50
CA MET A 165 -10.45 16.90 11.59
C MET A 165 -10.27 15.42 11.26
N ARG A 166 -11.29 14.78 10.67
CA ARG A 166 -11.19 13.36 10.24
C ARG A 166 -10.13 13.19 9.16
N HIS A 167 -10.11 14.07 8.16
CA HIS A 167 -9.13 14.01 7.09
C HIS A 167 -7.71 14.20 7.62
N GLN A 168 -7.50 15.18 8.49
CA GLN A 168 -6.21 15.40 9.18
C GLN A 168 -5.73 14.13 9.88
N PHE A 169 -6.61 13.52 10.69
CA PHE A 169 -6.28 12.31 11.42
C PHE A 169 -5.86 11.16 10.48
N VAL A 170 -6.58 10.98 9.36
CA VAL A 170 -6.25 9.92 8.39
C VAL A 170 -4.93 10.24 7.67
N CYS A 171 -4.64 11.51 7.35
CA CYS A 171 -3.34 11.92 6.80
C CYS A 171 -2.18 11.64 7.77
N GLU A 172 -2.33 12.02 9.04
CA GLU A 172 -1.33 11.72 10.07
C GLU A 172 -1.13 10.20 10.21
N SER A 173 -2.21 9.43 10.13
CA SER A 173 -2.14 7.96 10.16
C SER A 173 -1.43 7.38 8.93
N VAL A 174 -1.56 8.00 7.75
CA VAL A 174 -0.77 7.63 6.56
C VAL A 174 0.72 7.88 6.82
N SER A 175 1.06 9.03 7.40
CA SER A 175 2.45 9.37 7.75
C SER A 175 3.04 8.40 8.78
N ASP A 176 2.30 8.10 9.85
CA ASP A 176 2.71 7.13 10.87
C ASP A 176 2.91 5.73 10.26
N LEU A 177 1.99 5.30 9.37
CA LEU A 177 2.10 4.01 8.69
C LEU A 177 3.31 3.98 7.76
N ASN A 178 3.58 5.09 7.06
CA ASN A 178 4.75 5.23 6.20
C ASN A 178 6.04 5.14 7.02
N GLU A 179 6.15 5.84 8.16
CA GLU A 179 7.33 5.77 9.02
C GLU A 179 7.60 4.35 9.55
N ILE A 180 6.56 3.61 9.93
CA ILE A 180 6.69 2.24 10.44
C ILE A 180 7.17 1.27 9.35
N TYR A 181 6.67 1.42 8.11
CA TYR A 181 6.86 0.44 7.04
C TYR A 181 7.83 0.89 5.92
N SER A 182 8.27 2.15 5.86
CA SER A 182 9.09 2.69 4.76
C SER A 182 10.37 1.90 4.54
N ILE A 183 11.13 1.64 5.61
CA ILE A 183 12.37 0.85 5.58
C ILE A 183 12.05 -0.61 5.23
N GLN A 184 10.98 -1.17 5.82
CA GLN A 184 10.64 -2.57 5.62
C GLN A 184 10.19 -2.88 4.19
N LEU A 185 9.37 -2.00 3.60
CA LEU A 185 8.95 -2.07 2.21
C LEU A 185 10.09 -1.80 1.26
N GLY A 186 10.94 -0.80 1.57
CA GLY A 186 12.15 -0.52 0.80
C GLY A 186 13.05 -1.75 0.70
N MET A 187 13.36 -2.37 1.84
CA MET A 187 14.14 -3.63 1.87
C MET A 187 13.44 -4.75 1.11
N SER A 188 12.11 -4.84 1.14
CA SER A 188 11.36 -5.85 0.38
C SER A 188 11.48 -5.65 -1.11
N ILE A 189 11.27 -4.43 -1.58
CA ILE A 189 11.36 -4.07 -2.99
C ILE A 189 12.79 -4.30 -3.50
N SER A 190 13.81 -3.89 -2.74
CA SER A 190 15.20 -4.14 -3.10
C SER A 190 15.53 -5.62 -3.22
N VAL A 191 15.07 -6.44 -2.27
CA VAL A 191 15.29 -7.90 -2.32
C VAL A 191 14.56 -8.52 -3.51
N LEU A 192 13.31 -8.13 -3.78
CA LEU A 192 12.56 -8.60 -4.95
C LEU A 192 13.25 -8.22 -6.26
N PHE A 193 13.79 -7.01 -6.36
CA PHE A 193 14.51 -6.55 -7.54
C PHE A 193 15.80 -7.35 -7.77
N ILE A 194 16.61 -7.54 -6.72
CA ILE A 194 17.85 -8.34 -6.80
C ILE A 194 17.54 -9.79 -7.19
N MET A 195 16.54 -10.42 -6.55
CA MET A 195 16.12 -11.78 -6.89
C MET A 195 15.66 -11.89 -8.35
N LEU A 196 14.87 -10.93 -8.83
CA LEU A 196 14.42 -10.88 -10.21
C LEU A 196 15.58 -10.77 -11.21
N LEU A 197 16.59 -9.94 -10.93
CA LEU A 197 17.78 -9.82 -11.78
C LEU A 197 18.58 -11.13 -11.85
N PHE A 198 18.81 -11.79 -10.71
CA PHE A 198 19.51 -13.07 -10.67
C PHE A 198 18.76 -14.16 -11.43
N ASP A 199 17.44 -14.26 -11.24
CA ASP A 199 16.63 -15.27 -11.93
C ASP A 199 16.58 -15.00 -13.45
N ILE A 200 16.49 -13.73 -13.88
CA ILE A 200 16.58 -13.36 -15.30
C ILE A 200 17.94 -13.72 -15.89
N TYR A 201 19.03 -13.45 -15.17
CA TYR A 201 20.37 -13.83 -15.59
C TYR A 201 20.50 -15.35 -15.77
N GLU A 202 19.99 -16.14 -14.82
CA GLU A 202 19.99 -17.61 -14.91
C GLU A 202 19.21 -18.11 -16.15
N VAL A 203 18.07 -17.49 -16.47
CA VAL A 203 17.33 -17.80 -17.71
C VAL A 203 18.17 -17.52 -18.96
N VAL A 204 18.78 -16.35 -19.02
CA VAL A 204 19.49 -15.89 -20.23
C VAL A 204 20.79 -16.67 -20.44
N THR A 205 21.47 -17.08 -19.37
CA THR A 205 22.76 -17.78 -19.46
C THR A 205 22.62 -19.31 -19.58
N SER A 206 21.51 -19.90 -19.11
CA SER A 206 21.32 -21.35 -19.19
C SER A 206 20.95 -21.81 -20.61
N GLU A 207 21.94 -22.34 -21.36
CA GLU A 207 21.65 -23.12 -22.56
C GLU A 207 21.06 -24.48 -22.17
N LEU A 208 19.75 -24.64 -22.42
CA LEU A 208 19.19 -25.91 -22.86
C LEU A 208 19.18 -27.11 -21.88
N VAL A 209 18.51 -27.06 -20.71
CA VAL A 209 18.02 -28.31 -20.06
C VAL A 209 16.68 -28.18 -19.31
N LYS A 210 15.70 -28.95 -19.79
CA LYS A 210 14.39 -29.37 -19.21
C LYS A 210 13.29 -28.31 -19.03
N THR A 211 12.24 -28.46 -19.83
CA THR A 211 10.90 -27.83 -19.74
C THR A 211 10.31 -27.73 -18.32
N LYS A 212 10.62 -28.68 -17.42
CA LYS A 212 10.19 -28.62 -16.02
C LYS A 212 10.88 -27.51 -15.20
N SER A 213 12.11 -27.11 -15.54
CA SER A 213 12.84 -26.03 -14.88
C SER A 213 12.26 -24.65 -15.26
N LEU A 214 11.90 -24.47 -16.52
CA LEU A 214 11.32 -23.22 -17.03
C LEU A 214 9.97 -22.89 -16.36
N PHE A 215 9.07 -23.86 -16.22
CA PHE A 215 7.78 -23.64 -15.56
C PHE A 215 7.93 -23.13 -14.12
N LEU A 216 8.93 -23.65 -13.39
CA LEU A 216 9.22 -23.22 -12.02
C LEU A 216 9.76 -21.80 -11.98
N LEU A 217 10.64 -21.47 -12.91
CA LEU A 217 11.25 -20.16 -13.00
C LEU A 217 10.20 -19.09 -13.36
N TYR A 218 9.35 -19.36 -14.36
CA TYR A 218 8.21 -18.47 -14.68
C TYR A 218 7.26 -18.31 -13.50
N GLY A 219 7.03 -19.36 -12.71
CA GLY A 219 6.28 -19.28 -11.46
C GLY A 219 6.89 -18.29 -10.46
N TRP A 220 8.21 -18.34 -10.25
CA TRP A 220 8.90 -17.42 -9.33
C TRP A 220 8.90 -15.98 -9.81
N LEU A 221 9.18 -15.75 -11.09
CA LEU A 221 9.10 -14.41 -11.68
C LEU A 221 7.70 -13.83 -11.51
N THR A 222 6.67 -14.64 -11.76
CA THR A 222 5.28 -14.22 -11.57
C THR A 222 5.01 -13.81 -10.13
N GLN A 223 5.48 -14.58 -9.15
CA GLN A 223 5.33 -14.27 -7.73
C GLN A 223 6.00 -12.95 -7.33
N TYR A 224 7.23 -12.69 -7.81
CA TYR A 224 7.96 -11.46 -7.47
C TYR A 224 7.33 -10.23 -8.12
N ILE A 225 6.96 -10.33 -9.40
CA ILE A 225 6.28 -9.26 -10.13
C ILE A 225 4.94 -8.96 -9.47
N PHE A 226 4.17 -10.00 -9.11
CA PHE A 226 2.91 -9.84 -8.41
C PHE A 226 3.08 -9.08 -7.09
N ARG A 227 4.03 -9.49 -6.22
CA ARG A 227 4.27 -8.81 -4.94
C ARG A 227 4.68 -7.36 -5.12
N PHE A 228 5.58 -7.09 -6.06
CA PHE A 228 6.03 -5.75 -6.40
C PHE A 228 4.86 -4.86 -6.85
N ILE A 229 4.03 -5.34 -7.78
CA ILE A 229 2.89 -4.59 -8.31
C ILE A 229 1.87 -4.32 -7.21
N VAL A 230 1.49 -5.31 -6.41
CA VAL A 230 0.41 -5.12 -5.42
C VAL A 230 0.83 -4.13 -4.33
N VAL A 231 2.07 -4.18 -3.83
CA VAL A 231 2.56 -3.21 -2.82
C VAL A 231 2.48 -1.77 -3.35
N ILE A 232 2.92 -1.55 -4.60
CA ILE A 232 2.88 -0.22 -5.23
C ILE A 232 1.43 0.21 -5.50
N LEU A 233 0.61 -0.68 -6.05
CA LEU A 233 -0.78 -0.39 -6.41
C LEU A 233 -1.61 -0.01 -5.18
N MET A 234 -1.47 -0.74 -4.07
CA MET A 234 -2.18 -0.44 -2.83
C MET A 234 -1.83 0.93 -2.27
N SER A 235 -0.54 1.27 -2.30
CA SER A 235 -0.04 2.59 -1.89
C SER A 235 -0.61 3.69 -2.80
N HIS A 236 -0.52 3.50 -4.12
CA HIS A 236 -0.99 4.46 -5.11
C HIS A 236 -2.49 4.72 -5.04
N ILE A 237 -3.32 3.67 -4.93
CA ILE A 237 -4.79 3.82 -4.83
C ILE A 237 -5.15 4.60 -3.56
N THR A 238 -4.48 4.34 -2.44
CA THR A 238 -4.73 5.02 -1.17
C THR A 238 -4.38 6.50 -1.24
N THR A 239 -3.21 6.84 -1.77
CA THR A 239 -2.79 8.25 -1.98
C THR A 239 -3.72 8.97 -2.96
N LYS A 240 -4.08 8.31 -4.08
CA LYS A 240 -5.02 8.87 -5.07
C LYS A 240 -6.38 9.17 -4.46
N GLN A 241 -6.87 8.31 -3.56
CA GLN A 241 -8.13 8.52 -2.87
C GLN A 241 -8.07 9.68 -1.88
N GLY A 242 -6.93 9.90 -1.21
CA GLY A 242 -6.69 11.09 -0.40
C GLY A 242 -6.74 12.38 -1.23
N HIS A 243 -6.07 12.41 -2.39
CA HIS A 243 -6.09 13.57 -3.29
C HIS A 243 -7.47 13.86 -3.90
N ARG A 244 -8.34 12.85 -4.05
CA ARG A 244 -9.72 13.06 -4.49
C ARG A 244 -10.49 14.03 -3.56
N THR A 245 -10.14 14.07 -2.28
CA THR A 245 -10.71 15.03 -1.32
C THR A 245 -10.46 16.48 -1.77
N LYS A 246 -9.25 16.78 -2.25
CA LYS A 246 -8.87 18.12 -2.75
C LYS A 246 -9.78 18.56 -3.90
N LEU A 247 -10.04 17.66 -4.85
CA LEU A 247 -10.92 17.95 -6.00
C LEU A 247 -12.36 18.24 -5.55
N LEU A 248 -12.88 17.49 -4.58
CA LEU A 248 -14.23 17.71 -4.06
C LEU A 248 -14.34 19.04 -3.30
N ILE A 249 -13.34 19.38 -2.48
CA ILE A 249 -13.27 20.63 -1.73
C ILE A 249 -13.25 21.84 -2.69
N THR A 250 -12.40 21.81 -3.72
CA THR A 250 -12.30 22.90 -4.70
C THR A 250 -13.61 23.13 -5.45
N ASP A 251 -14.31 22.07 -5.85
CA ASP A 251 -15.61 22.18 -6.53
C ASP A 251 -16.67 22.79 -5.59
N ILE A 252 -16.70 22.40 -4.32
CA ILE A 252 -17.60 22.98 -3.32
C ILE A 252 -17.26 24.46 -3.08
N HIS A 253 -15.98 24.82 -3.03
CA HIS A 253 -15.53 26.19 -2.77
C HIS A 253 -15.92 27.18 -3.89
N ASN A 254 -15.96 26.72 -5.13
CA ASN A 254 -16.34 27.54 -6.29
C ASN A 254 -17.85 27.83 -6.36
N ARG A 255 -18.65 27.35 -5.41
CA ARG A 255 -20.11 27.53 -5.37
C ARG A 255 -20.51 28.64 -4.40
N ASN A 256 -21.72 29.17 -4.60
CA ASN A 256 -22.31 30.10 -3.64
C ASN A 256 -22.58 29.37 -2.32
N LEU A 257 -21.86 29.80 -1.28
CA LEU A 257 -21.91 29.30 0.09
C LEU A 257 -21.88 30.50 1.04
N ASP A 258 -22.34 30.30 2.27
CA ASP A 258 -22.16 31.29 3.33
C ASP A 258 -20.67 31.56 3.58
N SER A 259 -20.36 32.81 3.92
CA SER A 259 -19.01 33.32 4.17
C SER A 259 -18.23 32.47 5.17
N ARG A 260 -18.86 32.05 6.27
CA ARG A 260 -18.24 31.23 7.33
C ARG A 260 -17.90 29.82 6.85
N THR A 261 -18.82 29.19 6.13
CA THR A 261 -18.62 27.87 5.51
C THR A 261 -17.51 27.93 4.46
N LYS A 262 -17.42 29.01 3.69
CA LYS A 262 -16.38 29.21 2.68
C LYS A 262 -14.99 29.38 3.30
N GLU A 263 -14.90 30.06 4.43
CA GLU A 263 -13.65 30.22 5.18
C GLU A 263 -13.16 28.89 5.77
N GLU A 264 -14.02 28.12 6.44
CA GLU A 264 -13.63 26.79 6.93
C GLU A 264 -13.21 25.84 5.80
N LEU A 265 -13.89 25.92 4.65
CA LEU A 265 -13.52 25.13 3.48
C LEU A 265 -12.18 25.56 2.88
N ARG A 266 -11.85 26.87 2.94
CA ARG A 266 -10.55 27.39 2.54
C ARG A 266 -9.45 26.90 3.48
N LEU A 267 -9.68 26.93 4.78
CA LEU A 267 -8.75 26.37 5.78
C LEU A 267 -8.52 24.88 5.53
N PHE A 268 -9.60 24.13 5.27
CA PHE A 268 -9.50 22.72 4.94
C PHE A 268 -8.72 22.49 3.64
N LEU A 269 -8.99 23.25 2.57
CA LEU A 269 -8.26 23.14 1.31
C LEU A 269 -6.76 23.40 1.51
N ASN A 270 -6.41 24.44 2.25
CA ASN A 270 -5.01 24.77 2.54
C ASN A 270 -4.32 23.61 3.28
N GLN A 271 -5.00 23.01 4.26
CA GLN A 271 -4.50 21.84 4.96
C GLN A 271 -4.29 20.62 4.05
N VAL A 272 -5.25 20.32 3.17
CA VAL A 272 -5.11 19.21 2.20
C VAL A 272 -3.97 19.47 1.20
N CYS A 273 -3.73 20.73 0.84
CA CYS A 273 -2.62 21.11 -0.04
C CYS A 273 -1.25 20.99 0.65
N ASN A 274 -1.18 21.30 1.95
CA ASN A 274 0.08 21.35 2.68
C ASN A 274 0.49 19.99 3.28
N HIS A 275 -0.42 19.02 3.38
CA HIS A 275 -0.10 17.68 3.86
C HIS A 275 0.16 16.73 2.69
N SER A 276 1.41 16.28 2.53
CA SER A 276 1.74 15.20 1.59
C SER A 276 1.13 13.87 2.09
N MET A 277 0.53 13.12 1.17
CA MET A 277 -0.10 11.82 1.43
C MET A 277 0.65 10.68 0.72
N GLU A 278 1.91 10.94 0.37
CA GLU A 278 2.71 10.06 -0.46
C GLU A 278 3.40 9.01 0.41
N PHE A 279 3.29 7.75 0.02
CA PHE A 279 4.09 6.69 0.61
C PHE A 279 5.48 6.72 -0.01
N THR A 280 6.51 6.81 0.84
CA THR A 280 7.92 6.84 0.45
C THR A 280 8.67 5.72 1.13
N THR A 281 9.57 5.07 0.39
CA THR A 281 10.52 4.09 0.94
C THR A 281 11.91 4.73 0.98
N PHE A 282 12.62 4.51 2.10
CA PHE A 282 13.91 5.15 2.40
C PHE A 282 13.92 6.69 2.26
N ASP A 283 12.75 7.34 2.34
CA ASP A 283 12.55 8.78 2.13
C ASP A 283 12.91 9.32 0.73
N PHE A 284 13.30 8.47 -0.24
CA PHE A 284 13.61 8.89 -1.61
C PHE A 284 12.79 8.19 -2.70
N LEU A 285 12.21 7.01 -2.43
CA LEU A 285 11.41 6.26 -3.41
C LEU A 285 9.92 6.40 -3.13
N THR A 286 9.23 7.27 -3.87
CA THR A 286 7.76 7.34 -3.85
C THR A 286 7.14 6.08 -4.45
N LEU A 287 6.25 5.42 -3.71
CA LEU A 287 5.49 4.24 -4.14
C LEU A 287 4.32 4.65 -5.04
N ASN A 288 4.64 5.05 -6.27
CA ASN A 288 3.68 5.44 -7.30
C ASN A 288 3.77 4.54 -8.53
N THR A 289 2.83 4.70 -9.46
CA THR A 289 2.83 3.95 -10.74
C THR A 289 4.05 4.25 -11.60
N HIS A 290 4.72 5.40 -11.44
CA HIS A 290 5.97 5.70 -12.13
C HIS A 290 7.10 4.77 -11.72
N LEU A 291 7.13 4.29 -10.47
CA LEU A 291 8.09 3.29 -10.02
C LEU A 291 7.96 1.97 -10.81
N ILE A 292 6.73 1.57 -11.17
CA ILE A 292 6.49 0.39 -12.02
C ILE A 292 7.06 0.63 -13.41
N THR A 293 6.74 1.77 -14.03
CA THR A 293 7.25 2.12 -15.36
C THR A 293 8.78 2.17 -15.38
N SER A 294 9.40 2.80 -14.37
CA SER A 294 10.85 2.88 -14.23
C SER A 294 11.48 1.49 -14.10
N ALA A 295 10.90 0.60 -13.29
CA ALA A 295 11.38 -0.76 -13.15
C ALA A 295 11.28 -1.57 -14.45
N ILE A 296 10.20 -1.40 -15.24
CA ILE A 296 10.04 -2.06 -16.55
C ILE A 296 11.10 -1.57 -17.53
N VAL A 297 11.34 -0.26 -17.59
CA VAL A 297 12.38 0.33 -18.45
C VAL A 297 13.75 -0.21 -18.05
N ALA A 298 14.11 -0.15 -16.77
CA ALA A 298 15.39 -0.63 -16.28
C ALA A 298 15.59 -2.14 -16.53
N GLY A 299 14.55 -2.95 -16.28
CA GLY A 299 14.56 -4.38 -16.57
C GLY A 299 14.74 -4.68 -18.06
N THR A 300 14.07 -3.93 -18.93
CA THR A 300 14.21 -4.07 -20.39
C THR A 300 15.62 -3.71 -20.85
N THR A 301 16.16 -2.58 -20.38
CA THR A 301 17.55 -2.18 -20.67
C THR A 301 18.54 -3.23 -20.21
N TYR A 302 18.36 -3.79 -19.01
CA TYR A 302 19.21 -4.87 -18.49
C TYR A 302 19.16 -6.12 -19.38
N ILE A 303 17.97 -6.54 -19.81
CA ILE A 303 17.81 -7.70 -20.71
C ILE A 303 18.51 -7.44 -22.06
N VAL A 304 18.35 -6.25 -22.64
CA VAL A 304 19.02 -5.90 -23.91
C VAL A 304 20.54 -5.95 -23.76
N ILE A 305 21.07 -5.39 -22.67
CA ILE A 305 22.51 -5.44 -22.38
C ILE A 305 22.97 -6.90 -22.24
N LEU A 306 22.25 -7.72 -21.48
CA LEU A 306 22.59 -9.14 -21.32
C LEU A 306 22.60 -9.90 -22.66
N LEU A 307 21.65 -9.60 -23.55
CA LEU A 307 21.61 -10.20 -24.89
C LEU A 307 22.74 -9.74 -25.79
N GLN A 308 23.27 -8.52 -25.61
CA GLN A 308 24.40 -8.00 -26.38
C GLN A 308 25.76 -8.56 -25.93
N PHE A 309 25.89 -8.86 -24.64
CA PHE A 309 27.13 -9.43 -24.06
C PHE A 309 27.12 -10.96 -23.98
N ARG A 310 26.10 -11.60 -24.56
CA ARG A 310 26.04 -13.04 -24.80
C ARG A 310 26.55 -13.33 -26.21
#